data_AF-A0A5B1BYM9-F1
#
_entry.id   AF-A0A5B1BYM9-F1
#
_cell.length_a   1.000
_cell.length_b   1.000
_cell.length_c   1.000
_cell.angle_alpha   90.00
_cell.angle_beta   90.00
_cell.angle_gamma   90.00
#
_symmetry.space_group_name_H-M   'P 1'
#
loop_
_entity.id
_entity.type
_entity.pdbx_description
1 polymer ?
#
loop_
_entity_poly.entity_id
_entity_poly.type
_entity_poly.pdbx_seq_one_letter_code
_entity_poly.pdbx_strand_id
1 'polypeptide(L)'
;MDSECFFVYDNKHSWSIIENKEGKYFLHYYPGSPSVEKLAAIPSEHWHEVNVRSVVYTSEILGTKEARDSLKELSSIVREKLYGMDAVLDEIIGTGKF
;
A
#
# COMPACT_ATOMS: atom_id res chain seq x y z
N MET A 1 -9.52 -0.03 -10.46
CA MET A 1 -8.67 0.99 -9.82
C MET A 1 -8.59 0.49 -8.41
N ASP A 2 -7.44 -0.03 -8.02
CA ASP A 2 -7.36 -0.76 -6.77
C ASP A 2 -7.33 0.24 -5.62
N SER A 3 -8.04 -0.09 -4.55
CA SER A 3 -8.11 0.76 -3.36
C SER A 3 -6.71 1.03 -2.81
N GLU A 4 -6.49 2.27 -2.39
CA GLU A 4 -5.29 2.69 -1.68
C GLU A 4 -5.16 1.87 -0.39
N CYS A 5 -3.99 1.29 -0.17
CA CYS A 5 -3.72 0.45 1.00
C CYS A 5 -2.83 1.23 1.96
N PHE A 6 -3.34 1.50 3.16
CA PHE A 6 -2.58 2.14 4.25
C PHE A 6 -2.02 1.09 5.20
N PHE A 7 -0.75 1.23 5.60
CA PHE A 7 -0.08 0.26 6.46
C PHE A 7 1.00 0.90 7.32
N VAL A 8 1.35 0.22 8.42
CA VAL A 8 2.42 0.64 9.32
C VAL A 8 3.61 -0.31 9.15
N TYR A 9 4.79 0.25 8.87
CA TYR A 9 6.05 -0.47 8.81
C TYR A 9 6.83 -0.31 10.12
N ASP A 10 7.41 -1.41 10.62
CA ASP A 10 8.17 -1.48 11.89
C ASP A 10 7.42 -0.88 13.09
N ASN A 11 6.08 -0.96 13.10
CA ASN A 11 5.21 -0.35 14.12
C ASN A 11 5.45 1.16 14.34
N LYS A 12 6.08 1.84 13.38
CA LYS A 12 6.53 3.24 13.53
C LYS A 12 6.18 4.09 12.33
N HIS A 13 6.35 3.60 11.13
CA HIS A 13 6.29 4.42 9.93
C HIS A 13 4.96 4.19 9.22
N SER A 14 4.19 5.26 9.01
CA SER A 14 2.92 5.18 8.30
C SER A 14 3.14 5.39 6.81
N TRP A 15 2.60 4.48 6.01
CA TRP A 15 2.73 4.47 4.56
C TRP A 15 1.39 4.21 3.90
N SER A 16 1.27 4.59 2.63
CA SER A 16 0.24 4.07 1.74
C SER A 16 0.81 3.70 0.39
N ILE A 17 0.21 2.72 -0.27
CA ILE A 17 0.53 2.35 -1.64
C ILE A 17 -0.74 2.29 -2.49
N ILE A 18 -0.68 2.90 -3.68
CA ILE A 18 -1.75 2.88 -4.67
C ILE A 18 -1.19 2.61 -6.06
N GLU A 19 -1.96 1.83 -6.84
CA GLU A 19 -1.72 1.59 -8.26
C GLU A 19 -2.73 2.38 -9.10
N ASN A 20 -2.24 3.20 -10.02
CA ASN A 20 -3.11 3.93 -10.94
C ASN A 20 -3.55 3.05 -12.12
N LYS A 21 -4.45 3.57 -12.97
CA LYS A 21 -4.95 2.85 -14.16
C LYS A 21 -3.88 2.56 -15.22
N GLU A 22 -2.72 3.20 -15.13
CA GLU A 22 -1.59 3.00 -16.05
C GLU A 22 -0.57 1.98 -15.52
N GLY A 23 -0.85 1.33 -14.38
CA GLY A 23 0.07 0.39 -13.72
C GLY A 23 1.28 1.08 -13.09
N LYS A 24 1.16 2.36 -12.73
CA LYS A 24 2.17 3.10 -11.96
C LYS A 24 1.86 3.01 -10.49
N TYR A 25 2.91 2.77 -9.71
CA TYR A 25 2.83 2.69 -8.26
C TYR A 25 3.24 4.02 -7.63
N PHE A 26 2.45 4.43 -6.64
CA PHE A 26 2.72 5.58 -5.79
C PHE A 26 2.81 5.09 -4.35
N LEU A 27 3.96 5.34 -3.73
CA LEU A 27 4.23 5.02 -2.34
C LEU A 27 4.34 6.32 -1.55
N HIS A 28 3.39 6.54 -0.65
CA HIS A 28 3.37 7.73 0.20
C HIS A 28 3.98 7.39 1.57
N TYR A 29 4.93 8.21 2.00
CA TYR A 29 5.44 8.21 3.36
C TYR A 29 4.86 9.39 4.14
N TYR A 30 4.30 9.11 5.31
CA TYR A 30 3.70 10.13 6.18
C TYR A 30 4.60 10.40 7.40
N PRO A 31 5.39 11.49 7.40
CA PRO A 31 6.22 11.84 8.55
C PRO A 31 5.37 12.17 9.79
N GLY A 32 5.90 11.83 10.96
CA GLY A 32 5.20 12.04 12.24
C GLY A 32 4.23 10.92 12.60
N SER A 33 4.22 9.82 11.85
CA SER A 33 3.53 8.57 12.18
C SER A 33 2.03 8.75 12.48
N PRO A 34 1.27 9.44 11.61
CA PRO A 34 -0.17 9.55 11.79
C PRO A 34 -0.82 8.16 11.75
N SER A 35 -1.93 7.99 12.48
CA SER A 35 -2.71 6.75 12.44
C SER A 35 -3.19 6.48 11.01
N VAL A 36 -2.91 5.28 10.52
CA VAL A 36 -3.29 4.84 9.17
C VAL A 36 -4.81 4.73 9.02
N GLU A 37 -5.52 4.45 10.10
CA GLU A 37 -6.97 4.43 10.17
C GLU A 37 -7.55 5.84 9.93
N LYS A 38 -6.92 6.87 10.52
CA LYS A 38 -7.31 8.26 10.28
C LYS A 38 -7.03 8.68 8.84
N LEU A 39 -5.91 8.23 8.26
CA LEU A 39 -5.59 8.53 6.86
C LEU A 39 -6.58 7.85 5.91
N ALA A 40 -6.89 6.57 6.12
CA ALA A 40 -7.84 5.81 5.32
C ALA A 40 -9.29 6.35 5.41
N ALA A 41 -9.62 7.02 6.52
CA ALA A 41 -10.92 7.65 6.71
C ALA A 41 -11.07 8.98 5.95
N ILE A 42 -9.99 9.54 5.37
CA ILE A 42 -10.05 10.78 4.58
C ILE A 42 -10.61 10.46 3.19
N PRO A 43 -11.79 10.99 2.82
CA PRO A 43 -12.32 10.80 1.47
C PRO A 43 -11.39 11.44 0.43
N SER A 44 -11.27 10.81 -0.75
CA SER A 44 -10.37 11.25 -1.83
C SER A 44 -10.52 12.73 -2.19
N GLU A 45 -11.74 13.28 -2.14
CA GLU A 45 -12.02 14.69 -2.42
C GLU A 45 -11.48 15.67 -1.36
N HIS A 46 -11.42 15.24 -0.10
CA HIS A 46 -11.03 16.09 1.03
C HIS A 46 -9.53 16.07 1.33
N TRP A 47 -8.72 15.29 0.60
CA TRP A 47 -7.26 15.26 0.79
C TRP A 47 -6.60 16.64 0.70
N HIS A 48 -7.17 17.56 -0.07
CA HIS A 48 -6.68 18.94 -0.21
C HIS A 48 -7.01 19.83 1.00
N GLU A 49 -8.04 19.48 1.76
CA GLU A 49 -8.49 20.22 2.95
C GLU A 49 -7.71 19.81 4.20
N VAL A 50 -7.24 18.56 4.23
CA VAL A 50 -6.43 18.03 5.32
C VAL A 50 -4.96 18.38 5.08
N ASN A 51 -4.35 19.11 6.01
CA ASN A 51 -2.93 19.45 5.96
C ASN A 51 -2.04 18.26 6.34
N VAL A 52 -2.12 17.19 5.56
CA VAL A 52 -1.33 15.97 5.73
C VAL A 52 -0.04 16.11 4.93
N ARG A 53 1.08 16.16 5.64
CA ARG A 53 2.40 16.12 4.99
C ARG A 53 2.67 14.69 4.53
N SER A 54 3.10 14.54 3.29
CA SER A 54 3.56 13.27 2.75
C SER A 54 4.74 13.46 1.80
N VAL A 55 5.57 12.43 1.68
CA VAL A 55 6.61 12.32 0.64
C VAL A 55 6.18 11.21 -0.31
N VAL A 56 6.15 11.50 -1.60
CA VAL A 56 5.68 10.55 -2.62
C VAL A 56 6.86 9.99 -3.38
N TYR A 57 6.97 8.66 -3.38
CA TYR A 57 7.88 7.92 -4.25
C TYR A 57 7.06 7.32 -5.39
N THR A 58 7.50 7.56 -6.62
CA THR A 58 6.86 6.97 -7.80
C THR A 58 7.85 6.10 -8.55
N SER A 59 7.32 5.10 -9.26
CA SER A 59 8.11 4.31 -10.19
C SER A 59 8.85 5.14 -11.24
N GLU A 60 8.34 6.32 -11.58
CA GLU A 60 8.97 7.22 -12.55
C GLU A 60 10.15 7.99 -11.94
N ILE A 61 10.05 8.39 -10.68
CA ILE A 61 11.16 9.03 -9.94
C ILE A 61 12.32 8.05 -9.76
N LEU A 62 12.01 6.76 -9.55
CA LEU A 62 13.03 5.74 -9.36
C LEU A 62 13.64 5.26 -10.69
N GLY A 63 12.97 5.48 -11.83
CA GLY A 63 13.52 5.40 -13.19
C GLY A 63 14.03 4.03 -13.68
N THR A 64 14.09 3.03 -12.79
CA THR A 64 14.66 1.71 -13.08
C THR A 64 13.60 0.62 -13.09
N LYS A 65 13.86 -0.46 -13.83
CA LYS A 65 12.98 -1.63 -13.88
C LYS A 65 12.89 -2.28 -12.50
N GLU A 66 14.02 -2.33 -11.80
CA GLU A 66 14.18 -2.88 -10.46
C GLU A 66 13.27 -2.18 -9.44
N ALA A 67 13.15 -0.86 -9.52
CA ALA A 67 12.28 -0.10 -8.63
C ALA A 67 10.80 -0.35 -8.90
N ARG A 68 10.41 -0.53 -10.16
CA ARG A 68 9.05 -0.91 -10.53
C ARG A 68 8.70 -2.29 -10.00
N ASP A 69 9.60 -3.24 -10.17
CA ASP A 69 9.42 -4.61 -9.71
C ASP A 69 9.36 -4.66 -8.17
N SER A 70 10.20 -3.87 -7.49
CA SER A 70 10.18 -3.74 -6.02
C SER A 70 8.86 -3.15 -5.49
N LEU A 71 8.34 -2.09 -6.12
CA LEU A 71 7.07 -1.47 -5.72
C LEU A 71 5.87 -2.39 -6.00
N LYS A 72 5.93 -3.14 -7.11
CA LYS A 72 4.93 -4.15 -7.45
C LYS A 72 4.92 -5.28 -6.41
N GLU A 73 6.09 -5.80 -6.06
CA GLU A 73 6.24 -6.83 -5.03
C GLU A 73 5.72 -6.34 -3.68
N LEU A 74 6.08 -5.10 -3.29
CA LEU A 74 5.56 -4.47 -2.08
C LEU A 74 4.03 -4.37 -2.09
N SER A 75 3.45 -3.94 -3.21
CA SER A 75 1.99 -3.84 -3.37
C SER A 75 1.31 -5.21 -3.18
N SER A 76 1.86 -6.26 -3.77
CA SER A 76 1.36 -7.64 -3.59
C SER A 76 1.42 -8.07 -2.12
N ILE A 77 2.57 -7.91 -1.46
CA ILE A 77 2.75 -8.32 -0.05
C ILE A 77 1.76 -7.58 0.87
N VAL A 78 1.59 -6.27 0.68
CA VAL A 78 0.66 -5.48 1.50
C VAL A 78 -0.79 -5.96 1.30
N ARG A 79 -1.18 -6.26 0.07
CA ARG A 79 -2.53 -6.76 -0.25
C ARG A 79 -2.77 -8.17 0.26
N GLU A 80 -1.80 -9.06 0.10
CA GLU A 80 -1.85 -10.42 0.64
C GLU A 80 -2.10 -10.39 2.16
N LYS A 81 -1.37 -9.54 2.87
CA LYS A 81 -1.58 -9.34 4.32
C LYS A 81 -2.94 -8.72 4.64
N LEU A 82 -3.36 -7.71 3.88
CA LEU A 82 -4.65 -7.04 4.09
C LEU A 82 -5.83 -8.00 3.92
N TYR A 83 -5.79 -8.86 2.91
CA TYR A 83 -6.85 -9.83 2.64
C TYR A 83 -6.73 -11.12 3.45
N GLY A 84 -5.71 -11.25 4.30
CA GLY A 84 -5.45 -12.49 5.03
C GLY A 84 -5.20 -13.66 4.08
N MET A 85 -4.59 -13.40 2.91
CA MET A 85 -4.37 -14.41 1.88
C MET A 85 -3.50 -15.55 2.40
N ASP A 86 -2.56 -15.27 3.30
CA ASP A 86 -1.79 -16.27 4.03
C ASP A 86 -2.72 -17.34 4.68
N ALA A 87 -3.77 -16.91 5.37
CA ALA A 87 -4.73 -17.81 6.02
C ALA A 87 -5.58 -18.60 5.02
N VAL A 88 -5.96 -17.98 3.90
CA VAL A 88 -6.71 -18.64 2.82
C VAL A 88 -5.84 -19.71 2.14
N LEU A 89 -4.56 -19.42 1.90
CA LEU A 89 -3.61 -20.38 1.33
C LEU A 89 -3.35 -21.54 2.30
N ASP A 90 -3.22 -21.25 3.60
CA ASP A 90 -3.09 -22.28 4.64
C ASP A 90 -4.33 -23.20 4.70
N GLU A 91 -5.54 -22.65 4.55
CA GLU A 91 -6.78 -23.43 4.45
C GLU A 91 -6.80 -24.32 3.19
N ILE A 92 -6.37 -23.79 2.05
CA ILE A 92 -6.29 -24.55 0.80
C ILE A 92 -5.33 -25.73 0.91
N ILE A 93 -4.13 -25.49 1.44
CA ILE A 93 -3.11 -26.52 1.65
C ILE A 93 -3.59 -27.53 2.70
N GLY A 94 -4.15 -27.03 3.81
CA GLY A 94 -4.60 -27.85 4.94
C GLY A 94 -5.84 -28.70 4.63
N THR A 95 -6.72 -28.25 3.75
CA THR A 95 -7.91 -29.01 3.35
C THR A 95 -7.62 -30.07 2.30
N GLY A 96 -6.52 -29.95 1.54
CA GLY A 96 -6.03 -30.96 0.60
C GLY A 96 -7.06 -31.43 -0.43
N LYS A 97 -8.15 -30.68 -0.63
CA LYS A 97 -9.23 -31.01 -1.58
C LYS A 97 -8.90 -30.38 -2.93
N PHE A 98 -7.99 -31.04 -3.63
CA PHE A 98 -7.86 -30.97 -5.08
C PHE A 98 -7.91 -32.40 -5.63
#